data_AF-A0A3S1RCY7-F1
#
_entry.id   AF-A0A3S1RCY7-F1
#
_cell.length_a   1.000
_cell.length_b   1.000
_cell.length_c   1.000
_cell.angle_alpha   90.00
_cell.angle_beta   90.00
_cell.angle_gamma   90.00
#
_symmetry.space_group_name_H-M   'P 1'
#
loop_
_entity.id
_entity.type
_entity.pdbx_description
1 polymer ?
#
loop_
_entity_poly.entity_id
_entity_poly.type
_entity_poly.pdbx_seq_one_letter_code
_entity_poly.pdbx_strand_id
1 'polypeptide(L)'
;MRFLAISRQAAVIFILSALLAACTVVVDDGPRPRPPRPHPQLCTMQYQPVCARRGGDRQTFANACLAEREGYRILRDGPCRDGGGGGEPTFCTREYAPVCARRHGQVRTFPNACEARAADYRVVGDGPC
;
A
#
# COMPACT_ATOMS: atom_id res chain seq x y z
N MET A 1 -58.96 -38.82 -26.76
CA MET A 1 -58.39 -38.75 -25.39
C MET A 1 -56.90 -39.13 -25.31
N ARG A 2 -56.38 -40.05 -26.13
CA ARG A 2 -54.96 -40.48 -26.10
C ARG A 2 -53.94 -39.45 -26.63
N PHE A 3 -54.29 -38.63 -27.63
CA PHE A 3 -53.41 -37.59 -28.19
C PHE A 3 -53.09 -36.44 -27.19
N LEU A 4 -54.06 -36.04 -26.36
CA LEU A 4 -53.86 -35.05 -25.29
C LEU A 4 -52.97 -35.56 -24.14
N ALA A 5 -52.92 -36.88 -23.93
CA ALA A 5 -52.03 -37.48 -22.95
C ALA A 5 -50.58 -37.50 -23.45
N ILE A 6 -50.37 -37.83 -24.73
CA ILE A 6 -49.05 -37.83 -25.38
C ILE A 6 -48.47 -36.40 -25.44
N SER A 7 -49.29 -35.38 -25.73
CA SER A 7 -48.83 -33.98 -25.73
C SER A 7 -48.46 -33.47 -24.33
N ARG A 8 -49.20 -33.87 -23.29
CA ARG A 8 -48.87 -33.54 -21.89
C ARG A 8 -47.59 -34.22 -21.45
N GLN A 9 -47.36 -35.48 -21.82
CA GLN A 9 -46.12 -36.17 -21.48
C GLN A 9 -44.91 -35.59 -22.22
N ALA A 10 -45.06 -35.25 -23.50
CA ALA A 10 -44.01 -34.57 -24.25
C ALA A 10 -43.64 -33.20 -23.64
N ALA A 11 -44.65 -32.42 -23.21
CA ALA A 11 -44.42 -31.15 -22.52
C ALA A 11 -43.69 -31.33 -21.18
N VAL A 12 -44.07 -32.33 -20.38
CA VAL A 12 -43.42 -32.62 -19.09
C VAL A 12 -41.96 -33.05 -19.30
N ILE A 13 -41.68 -33.88 -20.31
CA ILE A 13 -40.31 -34.31 -20.63
C ILE A 13 -39.45 -33.12 -21.06
N PHE A 14 -39.98 -32.23 -21.91
CA PHE A 14 -39.28 -31.02 -22.37
C PHE A 14 -38.98 -30.04 -21.22
N ILE A 15 -39.93 -29.86 -20.31
CA ILE A 15 -39.76 -29.00 -19.13
C ILE A 15 -38.71 -29.61 -18.19
N LEU A 16 -38.74 -30.92 -17.97
CA LEU A 16 -37.77 -31.60 -17.11
C LEU A 16 -36.36 -31.57 -17.69
N SER A 17 -36.20 -31.75 -19.00
CA SER A 17 -34.90 -31.64 -19.67
C SER A 17 -34.34 -30.22 -19.61
N ALA A 18 -35.20 -29.20 -19.74
CA ALA A 18 -34.79 -27.80 -19.60
C ALA A 18 -34.37 -27.46 -18.16
N LEU A 19 -35.07 -28.00 -17.15
CA LEU A 19 -34.71 -27.84 -15.74
C LEU A 19 -33.39 -28.52 -15.40
N LEU A 20 -33.13 -29.73 -15.92
CA LEU A 20 -31.87 -30.45 -15.73
C LEU A 20 -30.69 -29.75 -16.43
N ALA A 21 -30.94 -29.08 -17.56
CA ALA A 21 -29.92 -28.32 -18.29
C ALA A 21 -29.59 -26.95 -17.67
N ALA A 22 -30.43 -26.45 -16.75
CA ALA A 22 -30.28 -25.12 -16.16
C ALA A 22 -29.21 -25.03 -15.05
N CYS A 23 -28.62 -26.15 -14.63
CA CYS A 23 -27.56 -26.18 -13.62
C CYS A 23 -26.18 -25.91 -14.24
N THR A 24 -25.95 -24.72 -14.80
CA THR A 24 -24.59 -24.29 -15.16
C THR A 24 -23.95 -23.63 -13.96
N VAL A 25 -22.92 -24.25 -13.39
CA VAL A 25 -22.09 -23.62 -12.36
C VAL A 25 -21.34 -22.44 -12.97
N VAL A 26 -21.58 -21.24 -12.44
CA VAL A 26 -20.75 -20.08 -12.76
C VAL A 26 -19.43 -20.30 -12.04
N VAL A 27 -18.38 -20.63 -12.79
CA VAL A 27 -17.02 -20.62 -12.24
C VAL A 27 -16.61 -19.15 -12.15
N ASP A 28 -16.74 -18.58 -10.95
CA ASP A 28 -16.26 -17.24 -10.65
C ASP A 28 -14.73 -17.31 -10.53
N ASP A 29 -14.04 -17.13 -11.67
CA ASP A 29 -12.60 -16.98 -11.72
C ASP A 29 -12.24 -15.65 -11.05
N GLY A 30 -12.09 -15.67 -9.73
CA GLY A 30 -11.59 -14.55 -8.96
C GLY A 30 -10.23 -14.04 -9.47
N PRO A 31 -9.75 -12.89 -8.97
CA PRO A 31 -8.51 -12.28 -9.46
C PRO A 31 -7.35 -13.27 -9.41
N ARG A 32 -6.79 -13.61 -10.58
CA ARG A 32 -5.66 -14.54 -10.69
C ARG A 32 -4.50 -14.05 -9.81
N PRO A 33 -3.85 -14.94 -9.02
CA PRO A 33 -2.67 -14.59 -8.26
C PRO A 33 -1.61 -14.01 -9.20
N ARG A 34 -1.10 -12.81 -8.90
CA ARG A 34 -0.02 -12.23 -9.69
C ARG A 34 1.22 -13.11 -9.51
N PRO A 35 1.86 -13.60 -10.58
CA PRO A 35 3.05 -14.41 -10.45
C PRO A 35 4.12 -13.65 -9.63
N PRO A 36 4.89 -14.35 -8.78
CA PRO A 36 5.98 -13.73 -8.04
C PRO A 36 6.91 -13.03 -9.03
N ARG A 37 7.21 -11.75 -8.80
CA ARG A 37 8.24 -11.08 -9.59
C ARG A 37 9.58 -11.72 -9.27
N PRO A 38 10.42 -12.05 -10.26
CA PRO A 38 11.81 -12.42 -10.00
C PRO A 38 12.48 -11.27 -9.25
N HIS A 39 12.99 -11.54 -8.04
CA HIS A 39 13.74 -10.55 -7.27
C HIS A 39 15.22 -10.65 -7.68
N PRO A 40 15.92 -9.53 -7.93
CA PRO A 40 17.34 -9.56 -8.25
C PRO A 40 18.14 -10.17 -7.08
N GLN A 41 18.93 -11.21 -7.36
CA GLN A 41 19.79 -11.85 -6.34
C GLN A 41 21.06 -11.03 -6.08
N LEU A 42 21.53 -10.30 -7.10
CA LEU A 42 22.75 -9.50 -7.08
C LEU A 42 22.40 -8.06 -7.42
N CYS A 43 22.89 -7.13 -6.62
CA CYS A 43 22.73 -5.69 -6.85
C CYS A 43 24.10 -5.03 -6.93
N THR A 44 24.22 -4.06 -7.83
CA THR A 44 25.39 -3.20 -7.89
C THR A 44 25.43 -2.28 -6.67
N MET A 45 26.64 -1.82 -6.32
CA MET A 45 26.84 -0.82 -5.27
C MET A 45 26.63 0.61 -5.77
N GLN A 46 25.97 0.78 -6.91
CA GLN A 46 25.70 2.09 -7.48
C GLN A 46 24.68 2.83 -6.61
N TYR A 47 24.97 4.09 -6.28
CA TYR A 47 24.05 4.94 -5.53
C TYR A 47 23.17 5.75 -6.48
N GLN A 48 21.90 5.36 -6.58
CA GLN A 48 20.84 6.01 -7.37
C GLN A 48 19.53 5.90 -6.58
N PRO A 49 19.33 6.74 -5.55
CA PRO A 49 18.33 6.49 -4.52
C PRO A 49 16.91 6.51 -5.09
N VAL A 50 16.06 5.65 -4.56
CA VAL A 50 14.63 5.57 -4.93
C VAL A 50 13.75 5.53 -3.69
N CYS A 51 12.54 6.08 -3.80
CA CYS A 51 11.52 5.96 -2.76
C CYS A 51 10.60 4.80 -3.12
N ALA A 52 10.51 3.81 -2.25
CA ALA A 52 9.72 2.60 -2.49
C ALA A 52 8.76 2.29 -1.32
N ARG A 53 7.73 1.49 -1.57
CA ARG A 53 6.71 1.13 -0.59
C ARG A 53 6.38 -0.36 -0.58
N ARG A 54 6.15 -0.90 0.62
CA ARG A 54 5.58 -2.23 0.85
C ARG A 54 4.43 -2.12 1.85
N GLY A 55 3.20 -2.37 1.40
CA GLY A 55 2.02 -2.15 2.25
C GLY A 55 1.87 -0.69 2.69
N GLY A 56 1.92 -0.45 4.00
CA GLY A 56 1.88 0.89 4.62
C GLY A 56 3.25 1.58 4.72
N ASP A 57 4.35 0.84 4.58
CA ASP A 57 5.70 1.33 4.86
C ASP A 57 6.32 1.99 3.63
N ARG A 58 6.91 3.18 3.81
CA ARG A 58 7.69 3.90 2.78
C ARG A 58 9.13 4.03 3.24
N GLN A 59 10.08 3.73 2.35
CA GLN A 59 11.49 3.79 2.67
C GLN A 59 12.33 4.21 1.45
N THR A 60 13.41 4.94 1.72
CA THR A 60 14.45 5.24 0.73
C THR A 60 15.42 4.06 0.62
N PHE A 61 15.64 3.58 -0.60
CA PHE A 61 16.67 2.59 -0.92
C PHE A 61 17.82 3.25 -1.68
N ALA A 62 19.05 2.76 -1.47
CA ALA A 62 20.24 3.29 -2.14
C ALA A 62 20.21 3.11 -3.66
N ASN A 63 19.49 2.10 -4.17
CA ASN A 63 19.15 1.95 -5.58
C ASN A 63 17.89 1.09 -5.80
N ALA A 64 17.40 1.10 -7.05
CA ALA A 64 16.24 0.33 -7.48
C ALA A 64 16.37 -1.18 -7.26
N CYS A 65 17.55 -1.74 -7.53
CA CYS A 65 17.79 -3.17 -7.36
C CYS A 65 17.60 -3.60 -5.89
N LEU A 66 18.14 -2.82 -4.94
CA LEU A 66 17.98 -3.08 -3.52
C LEU A 66 16.51 -3.01 -3.10
N ALA A 67 15.75 -2.02 -3.60
CA ALA A 67 14.31 -1.92 -3.32
C ALA A 67 13.54 -3.14 -3.84
N GLU A 68 13.82 -3.57 -5.06
CA GLU A 68 13.16 -4.71 -5.69
C GLU A 68 13.51 -6.02 -4.99
N ARG A 69 14.77 -6.21 -4.59
CA ARG A 69 15.22 -7.40 -3.85
C ARG A 69 14.50 -7.55 -2.50
N GLU A 70 14.25 -6.45 -1.81
CA GLU A 70 13.49 -6.43 -0.54
C GLU A 70 11.96 -6.49 -0.74
N GLY A 71 11.49 -6.60 -1.99
CA GLY A 71 10.07 -6.70 -2.34
C GLY A 71 9.30 -5.38 -2.23
N TYR A 72 9.99 -4.25 -2.25
CA TYR A 72 9.36 -2.93 -2.27
C TYR A 72 8.99 -2.52 -3.70
N ARG A 73 7.85 -1.85 -3.85
CA ARG A 73 7.45 -1.23 -5.12
C ARG A 73 7.98 0.20 -5.18
N ILE A 74 8.81 0.50 -6.17
CA ILE A 74 9.32 1.85 -6.42
C ILE A 74 8.15 2.78 -6.75
N LEU A 75 8.11 3.93 -6.06
CA LEU A 75 7.13 5.00 -6.25
C LEU A 75 7.66 6.10 -7.14
N ARG A 76 8.94 6.47 -6.97
CA ARG A 76 9.64 7.50 -7.73
C ARG A 76 11.15 7.40 -7.56
N ASP A 77 11.86 8.04 -8.47
CA ASP A 77 13.28 8.32 -8.33
C ASP A 77 13.54 9.37 -7.24
N GLY A 78 14.71 9.26 -6.61
CA GLY A 78 15.11 10.07 -5.47
C GLY A 78 14.55 9.57 -4.14
N PRO A 79 15.05 10.09 -3.01
CA PRO A 79 14.65 9.66 -1.67
C PRO A 79 13.18 9.98 -1.37
N CYS A 80 12.60 9.30 -0.39
CA CYS A 80 11.29 9.64 0.15
C CYS A 80 11.34 11.06 0.77
N ARG A 81 10.27 11.84 0.56
CA ARG A 81 10.16 13.28 0.91
C ARG A 81 9.48 13.44 2.26
N ASP A 82 8.74 12.40 2.67
CA ASP A 82 7.90 12.38 3.85
C ASP A 82 8.11 11.03 4.56
N GLY A 83 8.85 11.05 5.67
CA GLY A 83 8.80 10.06 6.76
C GLY A 83 9.16 8.61 6.43
N GLY A 84 10.43 8.32 6.14
CA GLY A 84 10.85 6.93 5.93
C GLY A 84 12.35 6.70 5.83
N GLY A 85 13.03 6.74 6.98
CA GLY A 85 14.37 6.19 7.16
C GLY A 85 15.50 7.15 6.81
N GLY A 86 16.16 7.69 7.84
CA GLY A 86 17.34 8.53 7.70
C GLY A 86 17.03 10.01 7.88
N GLY A 87 16.42 10.38 9.01
CA GLY A 87 16.72 11.70 9.55
C GLY A 87 18.22 11.72 9.76
N GLU A 88 18.93 12.47 8.91
CA GLU A 88 20.32 12.82 9.16
C GLU A 88 20.42 13.23 10.64
N PRO A 89 21.40 12.72 11.41
CA PRO A 89 21.49 13.04 12.84
C PRO A 89 21.49 14.55 12.97
N THR A 90 20.34 15.09 13.36
CA THR A 90 20.13 16.52 13.45
C THR A 90 20.64 16.91 14.82
N PHE A 91 21.84 17.48 14.84
CA PHE A 91 22.45 17.98 16.06
C PHE A 91 21.75 19.27 16.49
N CYS A 92 20.90 19.17 17.50
CA CYS A 92 20.27 20.34 18.11
C CYS A 92 21.10 20.85 19.28
N THR A 93 21.17 22.17 19.42
CA THR A 93 21.68 22.81 20.64
C THR A 93 20.72 22.54 21.80
N ARG A 94 21.23 22.62 23.03
CA ARG A 94 20.42 22.51 24.26
C ARG A 94 19.82 23.86 24.69
N GLU A 95 19.71 24.79 23.73
CA GLU A 95 19.07 26.08 23.96
C GLU A 95 17.57 25.87 24.22
N TYR A 96 17.05 26.58 25.22
CA TYR A 96 15.64 26.53 25.59
C TYR A 96 14.93 27.77 25.03
N ALA A 97 14.21 27.58 23.92
CA ALA A 97 13.41 28.58 23.24
C ALA A 97 12.13 27.88 22.76
N PRO A 98 11.16 27.65 23.66
CA PRO A 98 10.10 26.67 23.45
C PRO A 98 9.17 27.08 22.31
N VAL A 99 8.75 26.10 21.51
CA VAL A 99 7.84 26.32 20.39
C VAL A 99 6.67 25.36 20.44
N CYS A 100 5.53 25.82 19.92
CA CYS A 100 4.35 25.01 19.75
C CYS A 100 4.40 24.41 18.36
N ALA A 101 4.33 23.08 18.26
CA ALA A 101 4.45 22.39 16.99
C ALA A 101 3.37 21.33 16.80
N ARG A 102 2.98 21.07 15.55
CA ARG A 102 1.90 20.17 15.17
C ARG A 102 2.37 19.06 14.23
N ARG A 103 1.91 17.83 14.48
CA ARG A 103 2.08 16.66 13.61
C ARG A 103 0.82 15.80 13.63
N HIS A 104 0.23 15.53 12.46
CA HIS A 104 -0.98 14.68 12.32
C HIS A 104 -2.12 15.03 13.29
N GLY A 105 -2.39 16.33 13.48
CA GLY A 105 -3.43 16.82 14.39
C GLY A 105 -3.04 16.86 15.87
N GLN A 106 -1.90 16.28 16.26
CA GLN A 106 -1.37 16.38 17.62
C GLN A 106 -0.53 17.65 17.75
N VAL A 107 -0.71 18.37 18.85
CA VAL A 107 -0.02 19.62 19.17
C VAL A 107 0.79 19.41 20.44
N ARG A 108 2.09 19.74 20.42
CA ARG A 108 3.02 19.55 21.53
C ARG A 108 4.01 20.70 21.61
N THR A 109 4.39 21.05 22.83
CA THR A 109 5.49 21.97 23.11
C THR A 109 6.82 21.24 23.00
N PHE A 110 7.76 21.82 22.25
CA PHE A 110 9.14 21.34 22.14
C PHE A 110 10.09 22.32 22.82
N PRO A 111 11.22 21.86 23.40
CA PRO A 111 12.22 22.74 24.02
C PRO A 111 12.80 23.79 23.08
N ASN A 112 12.92 23.47 21.79
CA ASN A 112 13.27 24.42 20.74
C ASN A 112 12.79 23.96 19.35
N ALA A 113 12.89 24.88 18.38
CA ALA A 113 12.47 24.63 16.99
C ALA A 113 13.29 23.55 16.27
N CYS A 114 14.57 23.37 16.64
CA CYS A 114 15.39 22.30 16.08
C CYS A 114 14.84 20.93 16.49
N GLU A 115 14.59 20.72 17.78
CA GLU A 115 14.05 19.46 18.31
C GLU A 115 12.66 19.16 17.73
N ALA A 116 11.81 20.18 17.54
CA ALA A 116 10.52 20.02 16.89
C ALA A 116 10.66 19.48 15.45
N ARG A 117 11.55 20.07 14.64
CA ARG A 117 11.78 19.67 13.25
C ARG A 117 12.45 18.30 13.16
N ALA A 118 13.40 18.01 14.03
CA ALA A 118 14.06 16.71 14.11
C ALA A 118 13.07 15.57 14.45
N ALA A 119 12.00 15.89 15.18
CA ALA A 119 10.90 14.96 15.47
C ALA A 119 9.77 14.96 14.42
N ASP A 120 9.97 15.60 13.26
CA ASP A 120 8.98 15.77 12.19
C ASP A 120 7.71 16.57 12.59
N TYR A 121 7.82 17.50 13.54
CA TYR A 121 6.75 18.45 13.86
C TYR A 121 6.95 19.78 13.13
N ARG A 122 5.85 20.36 12.64
CA ARG A 122 5.84 21.71 12.06
C ARG A 122 5.53 22.74 13.14
N VAL A 123 6.41 23.73 13.33
CA VAL A 123 6.17 24.85 14.25
C VAL A 123 4.96 25.67 13.80
N VAL A 124 4.04 25.94 14.73
CA VAL A 124 2.81 26.73 14.54
C VAL A 124 2.76 27.98 15.43
N GLY A 125 3.63 28.09 16.43
CA GLY A 125 3.77 29.29 17.27
C GLY A 125 5.10 29.34 18.01
N ASP A 126 5.53 30.55 18.37
CA ASP A 126 6.85 30.87 18.93
C ASP A 126 6.93 30.74 20.47
N GLY A 127 5.97 30.04 21.07
CA GLY A 127 5.88 29.77 22.51
C GLY A 127 5.25 28.40 22.78
N PRO A 128 5.04 28.02 24.05
CA PRO A 128 4.37 26.76 24.36
C PRO A 128 2.94 26.70 23.81
N CYS A 129 2.50 25.50 23.47
CA CYS A 129 1.08 25.15 23.43
C CYS A 129 0.55 25.05 24.88
#